data_AF-N8PVQ7-F1
#
_entry.id   AF-N8PVQ7-F1
#
_cell.length_a   1.000
_cell.length_b   1.000
_cell.length_c   1.000
_cell.angle_alpha   90.00
_cell.angle_beta   90.00
_cell.angle_gamma   90.00
#
_symmetry.space_group_name_H-M   'P 1'
#
loop_
_entity.id
_entity.type
_entity.pdbx_description
1 polymer ?
#
loop_
_entity_poly.entity_id
_entity_poly.type
_entity_poly.pdbx_seq_one_letter_code
_entity_poly.pdbx_strand_id
1 'polypeptide(L)'
;MSEKHVIDVRQGLLQLEQQECNHNFDELNTENKVKVLQYALSESVSAYWPNLALNWIEKNPEGFIDVLKNVLFKSMDKHWADQHYKHRVKRILK
;
A
#
# COMPACT_ATOMS: atom_id res chain seq x y z
N MET A 1 -26.13 13.27 -2.66
CA MET A 1 -25.19 12.42 -3.43
C MET A 1 -23.80 12.87 -3.03
N SER A 2 -23.07 12.07 -2.24
CA SER A 2 -21.75 12.48 -1.75
C SER A 2 -20.73 12.36 -2.88
N GLU A 3 -20.07 13.46 -3.25
CA GLU A 3 -18.96 13.46 -4.19
C GLU A 3 -17.90 12.47 -3.71
N LYS A 4 -17.69 11.39 -4.47
CA LYS A 4 -16.54 10.51 -4.30
C LYS A 4 -15.29 11.32 -4.66
N HIS A 5 -14.72 12.04 -3.70
CA HIS A 5 -13.41 12.67 -3.88
C HIS A 5 -12.36 11.58 -4.06
N VAL A 6 -12.01 11.33 -5.31
CA VAL A 6 -10.86 10.52 -5.70
C VAL A 6 -9.62 11.26 -5.25
N ILE A 7 -8.85 10.67 -4.33
CA ILE A 7 -7.63 11.30 -3.83
C ILE A 7 -6.56 11.33 -4.93
N ASP A 8 -5.77 12.41 -4.95
CA ASP A 8 -4.49 12.43 -5.65
C ASP A 8 -3.56 11.43 -4.95
N VAL A 9 -3.04 10.47 -5.71
CA VAL A 9 -2.19 9.40 -5.18
C VAL A 9 -0.96 9.95 -4.44
N ARG A 10 -0.41 11.10 -4.87
CA ARG A 10 0.72 11.72 -4.16
C ARG A 10 0.33 12.17 -2.76
N GLN A 11 -0.88 12.71 -2.60
CA GLN A 11 -1.40 13.09 -1.29
C GLN A 11 -1.62 11.85 -0.41
N GLY A 12 -2.15 10.78 -1.00
CA GLY A 12 -2.29 9.51 -0.30
C GLY A 12 -0.95 8.89 0.13
N LEU A 13 0.10 8.99 -0.69
CA LEU A 13 1.45 8.54 -0.33
C LEU A 13 2.03 9.37 0.84
N LEU A 14 1.82 10.69 0.84
CA LEU A 14 2.24 11.55 1.96
C LEU A 14 1.50 11.17 3.26
N GLN A 15 0.20 10.86 3.20
CA GLN A 15 -0.55 10.37 4.35
C GLN A 15 -0.06 9.00 4.83
N LEU A 16 0.34 8.11 3.90
CA LEU A 16 0.92 6.81 4.22
C LEU A 16 2.27 6.95 4.94
N GLU A 17 3.09 7.93 4.55
CA GLU A 17 4.38 8.24 5.19
C GLU A 17 4.19 8.89 6.57
N GLN A 18 3.21 9.79 6.70
CA GLN A 18 2.98 10.63 7.90
C GLN A 18 2.01 10.02 8.91
N GLN A 19 1.88 8.69 8.97
CA GLN A 19 0.96 8.02 9.89
C GLN A 19 1.14 8.43 11.37
N GLU A 20 2.34 8.86 11.76
CA GLU A 20 2.65 9.30 13.12
C GLU A 20 2.36 10.80 13.38
N CYS A 21 2.06 11.59 12.35
CA CYS A 21 2.06 13.06 12.40
C CYS A 21 0.68 13.73 12.14
N ASN A 22 -0.43 13.05 12.43
CA ASN A 22 -1.83 13.54 12.29
C ASN A 22 -2.44 13.57 10.87
N HIS A 23 -1.78 13.02 9.84
CA HIS A 23 -2.40 12.81 8.52
C HIS A 23 -2.67 11.32 8.34
N ASN A 24 -3.75 10.82 8.95
CA ASN A 24 -3.94 9.40 9.05
C ASN A 24 -4.46 8.79 7.74
N PHE A 25 -3.63 7.96 7.11
CA PHE A 25 -4.02 7.11 5.99
C PHE A 25 -5.26 6.24 6.30
N ASP A 26 -5.52 5.92 7.57
CA ASP A 26 -6.69 5.18 8.03
C ASP A 26 -8.01 5.94 7.84
N GLU A 27 -7.99 7.26 7.73
CA GLU A 27 -9.20 8.07 7.50
C GLU A 27 -9.69 8.01 6.06
N LEU A 28 -8.84 7.53 5.14
CA LEU A 28 -9.26 7.32 3.76
C LEU A 28 -10.32 6.23 3.65
N ASN A 29 -11.25 6.44 2.73
CA ASN A 29 -12.17 5.38 2.32
C ASN A 29 -11.39 4.21 1.67
N THR A 30 -12.00 3.03 1.66
CA THR A 30 -11.38 1.79 1.15
C THR A 30 -10.91 1.93 -0.30
N GLU A 31 -11.67 2.62 -1.16
CA GLU A 31 -11.33 2.83 -2.57
C GLU A 31 -10.02 3.63 -2.73
N ASN A 32 -9.89 4.73 -1.98
CA ASN A 32 -8.70 5.57 -1.97
C ASN A 32 -7.51 4.83 -1.35
N LYS A 33 -7.71 4.06 -0.28
CA LYS A 33 -6.66 3.21 0.32
C LYS A 33 -6.12 2.21 -0.68
N VAL A 34 -7.00 1.45 -1.33
CA VAL A 34 -6.63 0.47 -2.36
C VAL A 34 -5.83 1.15 -3.46
N LYS A 35 -6.29 2.29 -3.98
CA LYS A 35 -5.61 3.00 -5.06
C LYS A 35 -4.18 3.41 -4.68
N VAL A 36 -3.99 3.95 -3.47
CA VAL A 36 -2.67 4.37 -2.98
C VAL A 36 -1.75 3.16 -2.77
N LEU A 37 -2.25 2.10 -2.12
CA LEU A 37 -1.47 0.90 -1.87
C LEU A 37 -1.09 0.20 -3.18
N GLN A 38 -2.01 0.11 -4.14
CA GLN A 38 -1.72 -0.44 -5.47
C GLN A 38 -0.59 0.34 -6.14
N TYR A 39 -0.69 1.67 -6.17
CA TYR A 39 0.35 2.50 -6.76
C TYR A 39 1.69 2.34 -6.06
N ALA A 40 1.70 2.38 -4.72
CA ALA A 40 2.92 2.19 -3.93
C ALA A 40 3.60 0.84 -4.24
N LEU A 41 2.84 -0.22 -4.48
CA LEU A 41 3.36 -1.56 -4.74
C LEU A 41 3.73 -1.81 -6.22
N SER A 42 3.02 -1.18 -7.17
CA SER A 42 3.20 -1.46 -8.61
C SER A 42 4.03 -0.43 -9.37
N GLU A 43 3.89 0.86 -9.07
CA GLU A 43 4.48 1.96 -9.85
C GLU A 43 5.78 2.50 -9.26
N SER A 44 6.14 2.08 -8.04
CA SER A 44 7.36 2.54 -7.39
C SER A 44 8.63 2.08 -8.09
N VAL A 45 9.57 3.01 -8.20
CA VAL A 45 10.92 2.78 -8.78
C VAL A 45 11.94 2.36 -7.72
N SER A 46 11.58 2.39 -6.43
CA SER A 46 12.42 1.97 -5.31
C SER A 46 11.60 1.23 -4.25
N ALA A 47 12.28 0.58 -3.31
CA ALA A 47 11.64 -0.18 -2.24
C ALA A 47 10.99 0.70 -1.15
N TYR A 48 11.10 2.02 -1.21
CA TYR A 48 10.61 2.93 -0.16
C TYR A 48 9.09 2.85 0.06
N TRP A 49 8.29 3.29 -0.93
CA TRP A 49 6.83 3.25 -0.87
C TRP A 49 6.26 1.83 -0.70
N PRO A 50 6.78 0.79 -1.39
CA PRO A 50 6.35 -0.58 -1.15
C PRO A 50 6.54 -1.02 0.30
N ASN A 51 7.65 -0.65 0.95
CA ASN A 51 7.88 -1.01 2.35
C ASN A 51 6.93 -0.27 3.30
N LEU A 52 6.64 1.02 3.05
CA LEU A 52 5.62 1.76 3.80
C LEU A 52 4.22 1.13 3.64
N ALA A 53 3.85 0.76 2.40
CA ALA A 53 2.60 0.07 2.13
C ALA A 53 2.51 -1.28 2.86
N LEU A 54 3.59 -2.07 2.84
CA LEU A 54 3.64 -3.34 3.58
C LEU A 54 3.52 -3.14 5.10
N ASN A 55 4.20 -2.13 5.67
CA ASN A 55 4.08 -1.82 7.10
C ASN A 55 2.62 -1.58 7.50
N TRP A 56 1.87 -0.87 6.65
CA TRP A 56 0.47 -0.60 6.92
C TRP A 56 -0.42 -1.83 6.71
N ILE A 57 -0.22 -2.60 5.64
CA ILE A 57 -0.99 -3.84 5.36
C ILE A 57 -0.78 -4.87 6.49
N GLU A 58 0.45 -5.02 6.99
CA GLU A 58 0.73 -5.94 8.11
C GLU A 58 -0.02 -5.56 9.39
N LYS A 59 -0.31 -4.27 9.60
CA LYS A 59 -1.12 -3.78 10.73
C LYS A 59 -2.63 -3.85 10.48
N ASN A 60 -3.06 -3.85 9.21
CA ASN A 60 -4.46 -3.78 8.80
C ASN A 60 -4.79 -4.85 7.73
N PRO A 61 -4.73 -6.15 8.06
CA PRO A 61 -4.86 -7.23 7.08
C PRO A 61 -6.29 -7.38 6.52
N GLU A 62 -7.31 -6.98 7.28
CA GLU A 62 -8.71 -7.27 6.95
C GLU A 62 -9.21 -6.48 5.72
N GLY A 63 -9.72 -7.21 4.72
CA GLY A 63 -10.42 -6.63 3.57
C GLY A 63 -9.55 -6.10 2.42
N PHE A 64 -8.23 -5.98 2.60
CA PHE A 64 -7.33 -5.47 1.55
C PHE A 64 -6.51 -6.56 0.85
N ILE A 65 -6.23 -7.68 1.53
CA ILE A 65 -5.36 -8.75 1.00
C ILE A 65 -5.91 -9.30 -0.32
N ASP A 66 -7.21 -9.64 -0.39
CA ASP A 66 -7.81 -10.19 -1.60
C ASP A 66 -7.73 -9.22 -2.78
N VAL A 67 -7.96 -7.94 -2.54
CA VAL A 67 -7.92 -6.89 -3.56
C VAL A 67 -6.48 -6.63 -4.03
N LEU A 68 -5.51 -6.73 -3.13
CA LEU A 68 -4.10 -6.43 -3.41
C LEU A 68 -3.28 -7.68 -3.79
N LYS A 69 -3.84 -8.89 -3.68
CA LYS A 69 -3.13 -10.17 -3.84
C LYS A 69 -2.27 -10.24 -5.11
N ASN A 70 -2.87 -9.90 -6.24
CA ASN A 70 -2.17 -9.92 -7.54
C ASN A 70 -1.06 -8.87 -7.61
N VAL A 71 -1.26 -7.70 -6.98
CA VAL A 71 -0.26 -6.62 -6.96
C VAL A 71 0.90 -6.97 -6.04
N LEU A 72 0.61 -7.51 -4.85
CA LEU A 72 1.59 -8.04 -3.92
C LEU A 72 2.44 -9.14 -4.56
N PHE A 73 1.82 -10.06 -5.30
CA PHE A 73 2.57 -11.11 -6.00
C PHE A 73 3.53 -10.52 -7.04
N LYS A 74 3.04 -9.63 -7.90
CA LYS A 74 3.85 -8.97 -8.94
C LYS A 74 4.95 -8.07 -8.38
N SER A 75 4.75 -7.47 -7.20
CA SER A 75 5.76 -6.58 -6.61
C SER A 75 7.01 -7.36 -6.18
N MET A 76 6.92 -8.66 -5.91
CA MET A 76 8.08 -9.52 -5.62
C MET A 76 9.05 -9.70 -6.79
N ASP A 77 8.61 -9.45 -8.02
CA ASP A 77 9.42 -9.56 -9.24
C ASP A 77 10.09 -8.22 -9.63
N LYS A 78 9.85 -7.15 -8.86
CA LYS A 78 10.47 -5.84 -9.11
C LYS A 78 11.96 -5.89 -8.81
N HIS A 79 12.75 -5.16 -9.61
CA HIS A 79 14.21 -5.12 -9.48
C HIS A 79 14.70 -4.63 -8.09
N TRP A 80 13.91 -3.79 -7.43
CA TRP A 80 14.20 -3.28 -6.09
C TRP A 80 13.75 -4.23 -4.96
N ALA A 81 13.01 -5.29 -5.26
CA ALA A 81 12.47 -6.20 -4.24
C ALA A 81 13.56 -7.15 -3.74
N ASP A 82 14.07 -6.89 -2.55
CA ASP A 82 15.03 -7.75 -1.87
C ASP A 82 14.38 -8.98 -1.24
N GLN A 83 15.21 -9.90 -0.71
CA GLN A 83 14.70 -11.12 -0.09
C GLN A 83 13.83 -10.84 1.13
N HIS A 84 14.14 -9.79 1.89
CA HIS A 84 13.38 -9.40 3.07
C HIS A 84 11.95 -8.98 2.68
N TYR A 85 11.81 -8.10 1.69
CA TYR A 85 10.53 -7.69 1.12
C TYR A 85 9.72 -8.90 0.62
N LYS A 86 10.34 -9.80 -0.15
CA LYS A 86 9.67 -11.01 -0.68
C LYS A 86 9.16 -11.92 0.44
N HIS A 87 9.93 -12.09 1.50
CA HIS A 87 9.49 -12.84 2.68
C HIS A 87 8.29 -12.19 3.36
N ARG A 88 8.28 -10.86 3.50
CA ARG A 88 7.14 -10.13 4.08
C ARG A 88 5.87 -10.33 3.26
N VAL A 89 5.95 -10.15 1.94
CA VAL A 89 4.82 -10.41 1.03
C VAL A 89 4.29 -11.84 1.20
N LYS A 90 5.17 -12.84 1.21
CA LYS A 90 4.77 -14.25 1.41
C LYS A 90 4.05 -14.49 2.74
N ARG A 91 4.40 -13.77 3.81
CA ARG A 91 3.69 -13.89 5.10
C ARG A 91 2.29 -13.30 5.04
N ILE A 92 2.12 -12.18 4.34
CA ILE A 92 0.81 -11.51 4.18
C ILE A 92 -0.13 -12.34 3.32
N LEU A 93 0.40 -13.05 2.33
CA LEU A 93 -0.40 -13.88 1.41
C LEU A 93 -0.71 -15.29 1.94
N LYS A 94 -0.21 -15.66 3.12
CA LYS A 94 -0.49 -16.96 3.77
C LYS A 94 -1.81 -16.90 4.53
#